data_AF-A0A497YVA1-F1
#
_entry.id   AF-A0A497YVA1-F1
#
_cell.length_a   1.000
_cell.length_b   1.000
_cell.length_c   1.000
_cell.angle_alpha   90.00
_cell.angle_beta   90.00
_cell.angle_gamma   90.00
#
_symmetry.space_group_name_H-M   'P 1'
#
loop_
_entity.id
_entity.type
_entity.pdbx_description
1 polymer ?
#
loop_
_entity_poly.entity_id
_entity_poly.type
_entity_poly.pdbx_seq_one_letter_code
_entity_poly.pdbx_strand_id
1 'polypeptide(L)'
;MKLSSALTRTAMLCAFLLPSTTVASPDWTCIEPALRDELELKFKFQDDFAELVSTERPEFGELVQLGAEATKTNFAMRLSRIVWLWEHDPSRLASPNDFWVLDWRDDDMSQWLEADPANAVSQAQFEALQGSINEHPDLPDFRAYVSDNRAVSPYLELYTSFGEDTQVAREIVASCY
;
A
#
# COMPACT_ATOMS: atom_id res chain seq x y z
N MET A 1 -19.59 -64.80 -48.15
CA MET A 1 -18.21 -64.28 -48.06
C MET A 1 -18.22 -62.79 -48.37
N LYS A 2 -17.54 -61.98 -47.53
CA LYS A 2 -17.18 -60.55 -47.65
C LYS A 2 -18.36 -59.55 -47.51
N LEU A 3 -18.55 -58.86 -46.38
CA LEU A 3 -17.80 -57.77 -45.70
C LEU A 3 -18.20 -56.35 -46.18
N SER A 4 -18.78 -55.62 -45.22
CA SER A 4 -18.59 -54.20 -44.87
C SER A 4 -19.02 -53.06 -45.79
N SER A 5 -19.87 -52.19 -45.22
CA SER A 5 -19.72 -50.72 -45.26
C SER A 5 -20.62 -50.11 -44.17
N ALA A 6 -20.05 -49.75 -43.02
CA ALA A 6 -19.55 -48.41 -42.67
C ALA A 6 -20.65 -47.54 -42.01
N LEU A 7 -20.72 -47.63 -40.67
CA LEU A 7 -21.41 -46.65 -39.83
C LEU A 7 -20.58 -45.36 -39.79
N THR A 8 -21.03 -44.33 -40.50
CA THR A 8 -20.47 -42.98 -40.40
C THR A 8 -21.00 -42.32 -39.13
N ARG A 9 -20.20 -42.29 -38.07
CA ARG A 9 -20.44 -41.45 -36.89
C ARG A 9 -19.91 -40.05 -37.17
N THR A 10 -20.81 -39.12 -37.46
CA THR A 10 -20.51 -37.68 -37.48
C THR A 10 -20.24 -37.23 -36.03
N ALA A 11 -18.97 -37.12 -35.64
CA ALA A 11 -18.60 -36.45 -34.41
C ALA A 11 -18.69 -34.94 -34.65
N MET A 12 -19.76 -34.33 -34.14
CA MET A 12 -19.94 -32.88 -34.13
C MET A 12 -19.02 -32.32 -33.04
N LEU A 13 -17.87 -31.79 -33.44
CA LEU A 13 -16.93 -31.11 -32.54
C LEU A 13 -17.51 -29.72 -32.25
N CYS A 14 -18.26 -29.57 -31.17
CA CYS A 14 -18.63 -28.25 -30.65
C CYS A 14 -17.36 -27.60 -30.07
N ALA A 15 -16.69 -26.78 -30.87
CA ALA A 15 -15.66 -25.87 -30.39
C ALA A 15 -16.33 -24.82 -29.49
N PHE A 16 -16.31 -25.05 -28.18
CA PHE A 16 -16.61 -24.01 -27.21
C PHE A 16 -15.48 -22.98 -27.26
N LEU A 17 -15.68 -21.90 -28.01
CA LEU A 17 -14.92 -20.67 -27.86
C LEU A 17 -15.23 -20.12 -26.47
N LEU A 18 -14.40 -20.46 -25.49
CA LEU A 18 -14.43 -19.81 -24.20
C LEU A 18 -14.14 -18.32 -24.44
N PRO A 19 -14.99 -17.38 -23.98
CA PRO A 19 -14.66 -15.97 -24.03
C PRO A 19 -13.38 -15.79 -23.22
N SER A 20 -12.30 -15.38 -23.87
CA SER A 20 -11.12 -14.87 -23.20
C SER A 20 -11.56 -13.60 -22.48
N THR A 21 -11.82 -13.69 -21.18
CA THR A 21 -11.91 -12.52 -20.33
C THR A 21 -10.51 -11.93 -20.30
N THR A 22 -10.19 -11.04 -21.24
CA THR A 22 -9.09 -10.11 -21.08
C THR A 22 -9.40 -9.34 -19.80
N VAL A 23 -8.68 -9.66 -18.72
CA VAL A 23 -8.60 -8.81 -17.53
C VAL A 23 -8.21 -7.45 -18.08
N ALA A 24 -9.06 -6.44 -17.88
CA ALA A 24 -8.72 -5.09 -18.32
C ALA A 24 -7.42 -4.71 -17.60
N SER A 25 -6.45 -4.23 -18.37
CA SER A 25 -5.22 -3.70 -17.78
C SER A 25 -5.59 -2.52 -16.89
N PRO A 26 -5.06 -2.42 -15.66
CA PRO A 26 -5.36 -1.30 -14.77
C PRO A 26 -5.11 0.05 -15.47
N ASP A 27 -5.94 1.05 -15.17
CA ASP A 27 -5.76 2.40 -15.68
C ASP A 27 -4.95 3.25 -14.69
N TRP A 28 -3.65 3.44 -14.96
CA TRP A 28 -2.77 4.28 -14.13
C TRP A 28 -3.29 5.71 -13.97
N THR A 29 -3.91 6.27 -15.01
CA THR A 29 -4.39 7.65 -14.97
C THR A 29 -5.60 7.82 -14.03
N CYS A 30 -6.30 6.72 -13.76
CA CYS A 30 -7.34 6.61 -12.74
C CYS A 30 -6.75 6.29 -11.34
N ILE A 31 -5.73 5.42 -11.28
CA ILE A 31 -5.15 4.91 -10.02
C ILE A 31 -4.23 5.93 -9.33
N GLU A 32 -3.31 6.56 -10.06
CA GLU A 32 -2.30 7.44 -9.48
C GLU A 32 -2.88 8.58 -8.63
N PRO A 33 -3.93 9.30 -9.10
CA PRO A 33 -4.55 10.34 -8.27
C PRO A 33 -5.11 9.80 -6.95
N ALA A 34 -5.78 8.65 -6.97
CA ALA A 34 -6.35 8.05 -5.75
C ALA A 34 -5.26 7.65 -4.73
N LEU A 35 -4.11 7.15 -5.21
CA LEU A 35 -2.98 6.82 -4.34
C LEU A 35 -2.28 8.07 -3.78
N ARG A 36 -2.25 9.17 -4.54
CA ARG A 36 -1.74 10.47 -4.05
C ARG A 36 -2.66 11.08 -3.00
N ASP A 37 -3.97 11.06 -3.23
CA ASP A 37 -4.95 11.53 -2.26
C ASP A 37 -4.88 10.69 -0.97
N GLU A 38 -4.73 9.37 -1.08
CA GLU A 38 -4.52 8.49 0.09
C GLU A 38 -3.22 8.84 0.84
N LEU A 39 -2.15 9.21 0.13
CA LEU A 39 -0.90 9.65 0.76
C LEU A 39 -1.10 10.94 1.56
N GLU A 40 -1.84 11.90 1.04
CA GLU A 40 -2.16 13.15 1.74
C GLU A 40 -3.00 12.90 3.00
N LEU A 41 -3.99 12.02 2.91
CA LEU A 41 -4.79 11.59 4.06
C LEU A 41 -3.93 10.91 5.13
N LYS A 42 -2.99 10.05 4.72
CA LYS A 42 -2.02 9.42 5.61
C LYS A 42 -1.10 10.44 6.29
N PHE A 43 -0.65 11.46 5.56
CA PHE A 43 0.18 12.53 6.13
C PHE A 43 -0.59 13.33 7.16
N LYS A 44 -1.81 13.76 6.80
CA LYS A 44 -2.71 14.45 7.71
C LYS A 44 -2.97 13.65 8.98
N PHE A 45 -3.26 12.35 8.86
CA PHE A 45 -3.46 11.48 10.03
C PHE A 45 -2.23 11.43 10.95
N GLN A 46 -1.01 11.36 10.40
CA GLN A 46 0.21 11.38 11.21
C GLN A 46 0.40 12.73 11.93
N ASP A 47 0.10 13.84 11.25
CA ASP A 47 0.21 15.19 11.82
C ASP A 47 -0.83 15.40 12.94
N ASP A 48 -2.08 15.05 12.69
CA ASP A 48 -3.18 15.13 13.66
C ASP A 48 -2.91 14.24 14.90
N PHE A 49 -2.40 13.02 14.67
CA PHE A 49 -2.04 12.10 15.77
C PHE A 49 -0.90 12.66 16.62
N ALA A 50 0.13 13.21 15.97
CA ALA A 50 1.26 13.81 16.66
C ALA A 50 0.86 15.05 17.46
N GLU A 51 -0.01 15.91 16.92
CA GLU A 51 -0.57 17.06 17.61
C GLU A 51 -1.38 16.63 18.84
N LEU A 52 -2.27 15.64 18.67
CA LEU A 52 -3.10 15.13 19.75
C LEU A 52 -2.26 14.58 20.91
N VAL A 53 -1.31 13.67 20.62
CA VAL A 53 -0.42 13.12 21.65
C VAL A 53 0.43 14.21 22.29
N SER A 54 1.01 15.12 21.51
CA SER A 54 1.85 16.19 22.05
C SER A 54 1.07 17.15 22.97
N THR A 55 -0.24 17.29 22.74
CA THR A 55 -1.12 18.11 23.58
C THR A 55 -1.48 17.40 24.89
N GLU A 56 -1.84 16.12 24.84
CA GLU A 56 -2.26 15.36 26.03
C GLU A 56 -1.09 14.86 26.87
N ARG A 57 0.02 14.51 26.23
CA ARG A 57 1.25 13.95 26.81
C ARG A 57 2.49 14.63 26.23
N PRO A 58 2.76 15.88 26.64
CA PRO A 58 3.90 16.65 26.11
C PRO A 58 5.25 15.96 26.27
N GLU A 59 5.41 15.10 27.27
CA GLU A 59 6.61 14.28 27.46
C GLU A 59 6.89 13.32 26.30
N PHE A 60 5.88 12.94 25.52
CA PHE A 60 6.04 12.12 24.31
C PHE A 60 6.17 12.94 23.03
N GLY A 61 6.20 14.27 23.13
CA GLY A 61 6.16 15.18 21.99
C GLY A 61 7.29 14.93 20.97
N GLU A 62 8.53 14.81 21.43
CA GLU A 62 9.67 14.52 20.54
C GLU A 62 9.50 13.16 19.84
N LEU A 63 9.20 12.12 20.63
CA LEU A 63 9.04 10.77 20.12
C LEU A 63 7.90 10.63 19.10
N VAL A 64 6.75 11.26 19.35
CA VAL A 64 5.61 11.17 18.42
C VAL A 64 5.89 11.94 17.12
N GLN A 65 6.64 13.04 17.17
CA GLN A 65 7.06 13.75 15.96
C GLN A 65 8.05 12.93 15.12
N LEU A 66 9.05 12.30 15.76
CA LEU A 66 9.94 11.35 15.09
C LEU A 66 9.15 10.21 14.45
N GLY A 67 8.17 9.66 15.17
CA GLY A 67 7.28 8.61 14.68
C GLY A 67 6.46 9.05 13.46
N ALA A 68 5.90 10.27 13.49
CA ALA A 68 5.16 10.84 12.38
C ALA A 68 6.04 11.05 11.15
N GLU A 69 7.23 11.61 11.31
CA GLU A 69 8.19 11.79 10.21
C GLU A 69 8.63 10.47 9.59
N ALA A 70 8.95 9.46 10.41
CA ALA A 70 9.35 8.14 9.93
C ALA A 70 8.22 7.49 9.14
N THR A 71 6.98 7.60 9.64
CA THR A 71 5.81 7.01 9.02
C THR A 71 5.45 7.70 7.70
N LYS A 72 5.51 9.04 7.65
CA LYS A 72 5.34 9.82 6.42
C LYS A 72 6.39 9.45 5.37
N THR A 73 7.66 9.34 5.79
CA THR A 73 8.76 8.90 4.91
C THR A 73 8.49 7.52 4.32
N ASN A 74 8.07 6.56 5.15
CA ASN A 74 7.73 5.21 4.69
C ASN A 74 6.53 5.19 3.72
N PHE A 75 5.50 6.00 3.97
CA PHE A 75 4.37 6.10 3.04
C PHE A 75 4.79 6.69 1.69
N ALA A 76 5.62 7.73 1.67
CA ALA A 76 6.16 8.29 0.44
C ALA A 76 7.02 7.27 -0.32
N MET A 77 7.92 6.57 0.39
CA MET A 77 8.72 5.49 -0.21
C MET A 77 7.83 4.37 -0.74
N ARG A 78 6.72 4.03 -0.07
CA ARG A 78 5.77 3.03 -0.57
C ARG A 78 5.15 3.48 -1.90
N LEU A 79 4.70 4.73 -2.01
CA LEU A 79 4.16 5.24 -3.26
C LEU A 79 5.23 5.22 -4.37
N SER A 80 6.46 5.66 -4.08
CA SER A 80 7.58 5.59 -5.02
C SER A 80 7.83 4.15 -5.52
N ARG A 81 7.79 3.17 -4.62
CA ARG A 81 7.93 1.75 -4.96
C ARG A 81 6.80 1.22 -5.85
N ILE A 82 5.56 1.67 -5.62
CA ILE A 82 4.40 1.34 -6.47
C ILE A 82 4.60 1.91 -7.88
N VAL A 83 4.99 3.19 -7.98
CA VAL A 83 5.26 3.86 -9.27
C VAL A 83 6.38 3.12 -10.01
N TRP A 84 7.45 2.76 -9.31
CA TRP A 84 8.55 2.00 -9.91
C TRP A 84 8.09 0.63 -10.43
N LEU A 85 7.30 -0.13 -9.66
CA LEU A 85 6.76 -1.41 -10.10
C LEU A 85 5.82 -1.25 -11.29
N TRP A 86 5.01 -0.20 -11.32
CA TRP A 86 4.15 0.11 -12.45
C TRP A 86 4.95 0.28 -13.76
N GLU A 87 6.09 0.95 -13.68
CA GLU A 87 6.96 1.20 -14.84
C GLU A 87 7.78 -0.03 -15.28
N HIS A 88 8.16 -0.89 -14.34
CA HIS A 88 9.13 -1.97 -14.58
C HIS A 88 8.50 -3.36 -14.70
N ASP A 89 7.48 -3.66 -13.91
CA ASP A 89 6.76 -4.94 -13.93
C ASP A 89 5.28 -4.76 -13.51
N PRO A 90 4.45 -4.10 -14.35
CA PRO A 90 3.05 -3.83 -14.04
C PRO A 90 2.20 -5.10 -13.87
N SER A 91 2.69 -6.25 -14.33
CA SER A 91 2.01 -7.54 -14.15
C SER A 91 1.87 -7.95 -12.69
N ARG A 92 2.69 -7.36 -11.79
CA ARG A 92 2.65 -7.56 -10.34
C ARG A 92 1.62 -6.67 -9.63
N LEU A 93 0.97 -5.78 -10.37
CA LEU A 93 -0.13 -4.93 -9.92
C LEU A 93 -1.44 -5.37 -10.61
N ALA A 94 -1.67 -6.68 -10.66
CA ALA A 94 -2.77 -7.30 -11.41
C ALA A 94 -4.12 -7.24 -10.70
N SER A 95 -4.15 -6.89 -9.42
CA SER A 95 -5.36 -6.72 -8.63
C SER A 95 -5.31 -5.43 -7.82
N PRO A 96 -6.48 -4.83 -7.49
CA PRO A 96 -6.52 -3.66 -6.61
C PRO A 96 -5.75 -3.86 -5.32
N ASN A 97 -5.80 -5.06 -4.74
CA ASN A 97 -5.16 -5.36 -3.46
C ASN A 97 -3.62 -5.28 -3.52
N ASP A 98 -3.01 -5.39 -4.69
CA ASP A 98 -1.56 -5.41 -4.87
C ASP A 98 -0.91 -4.06 -4.48
N PHE A 99 -1.65 -2.95 -4.54
CA PHE A 99 -1.18 -1.65 -4.05
C PHE A 99 -1.02 -1.60 -2.52
N TRP A 100 -1.78 -2.40 -1.77
CA TRP A 100 -1.73 -2.45 -0.30
C TRP A 100 -0.98 -3.66 0.25
N VAL A 101 -0.85 -4.73 -0.51
CA VAL A 101 -0.05 -5.91 -0.17
C VAL A 101 1.00 -6.12 -1.24
N LEU A 102 1.81 -5.08 -1.47
CA LEU A 102 2.86 -5.07 -2.48
C LEU A 102 3.74 -6.32 -2.32
N ASP A 103 3.69 -7.22 -3.31
CA ASP A 103 4.66 -8.30 -3.44
C ASP A 103 6.00 -7.62 -3.73
N TRP A 104 6.80 -7.36 -2.71
CA TRP A 104 8.10 -6.70 -2.82
C TRP A 104 9.18 -7.75 -2.60
N ARG A 105 10.05 -7.93 -3.60
CA ARG A 105 11.11 -8.93 -3.61
C ARG A 105 12.43 -8.30 -3.17
N ASP A 106 13.35 -9.15 -2.72
CA ASP A 106 14.67 -8.70 -2.25
C ASP A 106 15.45 -7.92 -3.32
N ASP A 107 15.34 -8.33 -4.58
CA ASP A 107 16.00 -7.71 -5.73
C ASP A 107 15.35 -6.39 -6.18
N ASP A 108 14.07 -6.16 -5.86
CA ASP A 108 13.40 -4.89 -6.17
C ASP A 108 14.03 -3.74 -5.38
N MET A 109 14.45 -3.99 -4.14
CA MET A 109 15.04 -2.95 -3.30
C MET A 109 16.31 -2.38 -3.93
N SER A 110 17.24 -3.24 -4.35
CA SER A 110 18.48 -2.79 -4.98
C SER A 110 18.21 -2.06 -6.30
N GLN A 111 17.30 -2.58 -7.13
CA GLN A 111 16.96 -1.94 -8.41
C GLN A 111 16.25 -0.59 -8.22
N TRP A 112 15.33 -0.48 -7.27
CA TRP A 112 14.65 0.77 -6.93
C TRP A 112 15.63 1.83 -6.39
N LEU A 113 16.60 1.43 -5.56
CA LEU A 113 17.66 2.32 -5.06
C LEU A 113 18.60 2.78 -6.17
N GLU A 114 18.92 1.91 -7.13
CA GLU A 114 19.78 2.24 -8.28
C GLU A 114 19.07 3.15 -9.29
N ALA A 115 17.74 3.06 -9.40
CA ALA A 115 16.95 3.82 -10.36
C ALA A 115 16.93 5.34 -10.09
N ASP A 116 16.95 5.76 -8.81
CA ASP A 116 16.95 7.17 -8.43
C ASP A 116 17.72 7.39 -7.11
N PRO A 117 18.79 8.24 -7.10
CA PRO A 117 19.50 8.59 -5.86
C PRO A 117 18.60 9.14 -4.74
N ALA A 118 17.48 9.77 -5.06
CA ALA A 118 16.52 10.25 -4.06
C ALA A 118 15.89 9.11 -3.24
N ASN A 119 15.79 7.90 -3.81
CA ASN A 119 15.30 6.72 -3.10
C ASN A 119 16.29 6.30 -2.00
N ALA A 120 17.59 6.33 -2.30
CA ALA A 120 18.63 6.05 -1.30
C ALA A 120 18.66 7.08 -0.17
N VAL A 121 18.45 8.36 -0.49
CA VAL A 121 18.32 9.42 0.53
C VAL A 121 17.10 9.18 1.42
N SER A 122 15.95 8.85 0.84
CA SER A 122 14.72 8.59 1.60
C SER A 122 14.84 7.34 2.48
N GLN A 123 15.48 6.28 1.97
CA GLN A 123 15.75 5.05 2.73
C GLN A 123 16.67 5.34 3.92
N ALA A 124 17.78 6.04 3.70
CA ALA A 124 18.71 6.42 4.77
C ALA A 124 18.04 7.32 5.82
N GLN A 125 17.19 8.26 5.39
CA GLN A 125 16.41 9.10 6.30
C GLN A 125 15.45 8.27 7.15
N PHE A 126 14.72 7.33 6.55
CA PHE A 126 13.83 6.44 7.28
C PHE A 126 14.58 5.59 8.31
N GLU A 127 15.72 5.01 7.92
CA GLU A 127 16.57 4.22 8.82
C GLU A 127 17.12 5.04 9.99
N ALA A 128 17.55 6.28 9.73
CA ALA A 128 18.00 7.19 10.77
C ALA A 128 16.88 7.52 11.77
N LEU A 129 15.69 7.86 11.28
CA LEU A 129 14.53 8.13 12.12
C LEU A 129 14.12 6.89 12.94
N GLN A 130 14.12 5.70 12.34
CA GLN A 130 13.86 4.45 13.07
C GLN A 130 14.91 4.19 14.14
N GLY A 131 16.19 4.47 13.87
CA GLY A 131 17.25 4.43 14.87
C GLY A 131 16.94 5.32 16.06
N SER A 132 16.65 6.60 15.80
CA SER A 132 16.30 7.57 16.86
C SER A 132 15.06 7.16 17.66
N ILE A 133 14.02 6.65 17.01
CA ILE A 133 12.82 6.14 17.70
C ILE A 133 13.18 4.97 18.61
N ASN A 134 13.91 3.98 18.09
CA ASN A 134 14.23 2.75 18.83
C ASN A 134 15.17 2.99 20.02
N GLU A 135 15.98 4.04 19.96
CA GLU A 135 16.87 4.46 21.04
C GLU A 135 16.21 5.42 22.03
N HIS A 136 15.00 5.92 21.73
CA HIS A 136 14.32 6.90 22.57
C HIS A 136 13.92 6.28 23.94
N PRO A 137 14.28 6.90 25.08
CA PRO A 137 14.05 6.32 26.40
C PRO A 137 12.56 6.10 26.70
N ASP A 138 11.70 7.00 26.21
CA ASP A 138 10.26 6.96 26.46
C ASP A 138 9.48 6.00 25.53
N LEU A 139 10.15 5.32 24.60
CA LEU A 139 9.47 4.43 23.63
C LEU A 139 8.58 3.34 24.27
N PRO A 140 9.00 2.64 25.34
CA PRO A 140 8.14 1.65 25.99
C PRO A 140 6.86 2.25 26.55
N ASP A 141 6.97 3.39 27.24
CA ASP A 141 5.83 4.06 27.89
C ASP A 141 4.89 4.70 26.87
N PHE A 142 5.44 5.25 25.79
CA PHE A 142 4.65 5.74 24.66
C PHE A 142 3.86 4.62 23.99
N ARG A 143 4.47 3.45 23.75
CA ARG A 143 3.76 2.30 23.16
C ARG A 143 2.62 1.81 24.04
N ALA A 144 2.84 1.75 25.36
CA ALA A 144 1.79 1.40 26.32
C ALA A 144 0.65 2.42 26.28
N TYR A 145 0.99 3.72 26.32
CA TYR A 145 0.02 4.80 26.23
C TYR A 145 -0.86 4.72 24.98
N VAL A 146 -0.27 4.58 23.78
CA VAL A 146 -1.03 4.49 22.54
C VAL A 146 -1.92 3.24 22.51
N SER A 147 -1.40 2.10 22.98
CA SER A 147 -2.17 0.85 23.08
C SER A 147 -3.40 1.00 23.96
N ASP A 148 -3.27 1.64 25.11
CA ASP A 148 -4.34 1.80 26.09
C ASP A 148 -5.39 2.84 25.64
N ASN A 149 -4.98 3.83 24.85
CA ASN A 149 -5.85 4.96 24.49
C ASN A 149 -6.49 4.85 23.09
N ARG A 150 -6.04 3.94 22.21
CA ARG A 150 -6.57 3.82 20.83
C ARG A 150 -8.10 3.66 20.71
N ALA A 151 -8.75 3.13 21.74
CA ALA A 151 -10.20 2.87 21.77
C ALA A 151 -10.97 3.93 22.57
N VAL A 152 -10.32 5.01 22.97
CA VAL A 152 -10.89 6.09 23.78
C VAL A 152 -10.92 7.36 22.92
N SER A 153 -11.96 8.19 23.09
CA SER A 153 -12.00 9.51 22.44
C SER A 153 -10.93 10.42 23.07
N PRO A 154 -10.17 11.21 22.28
CA PRO A 154 -10.36 11.50 20.85
C PRO A 154 -9.64 10.55 19.87
N TYR A 155 -8.80 9.62 20.33
CA TYR A 155 -8.05 8.70 19.47
C TYR A 155 -8.95 7.84 18.59
N LEU A 156 -10.00 7.26 19.17
CA LEU A 156 -10.94 6.41 18.43
C LEU A 156 -11.56 7.14 17.23
N GLU A 157 -11.92 8.42 17.41
CA GLU A 157 -12.51 9.25 16.35
C GLU A 157 -11.49 9.48 15.23
N LEU A 158 -10.24 9.80 15.59
CA LEU A 158 -9.16 9.99 14.63
C LEU A 158 -8.90 8.72 13.79
N TYR A 159 -8.78 7.55 14.42
CA TYR A 159 -8.59 6.28 13.71
C TYR A 159 -9.79 5.90 12.84
N THR A 160 -11.01 6.18 13.30
CA THR A 160 -12.24 5.86 12.56
C THR A 160 -12.34 6.72 11.30
N SER A 161 -12.17 8.05 11.42
CA SER A 161 -12.17 8.96 10.26
C SER A 161 -11.12 8.56 9.24
N PHE A 162 -9.88 8.29 9.70
CA PHE A 162 -8.80 7.86 8.81
C PHE A 162 -9.13 6.54 8.08
N GLY A 163 -9.77 5.59 8.77
CA GLY A 163 -10.23 4.34 8.15
C GLY A 163 -11.29 4.55 7.08
N GLU A 164 -12.26 5.42 7.32
CA GLU A 164 -13.31 5.79 6.36
C GLU A 164 -12.71 6.51 5.14
N ASP A 165 -11.83 7.49 5.36
CA ASP A 165 -11.22 8.28 4.29
C ASP A 165 -10.32 7.41 3.39
N THR A 166 -9.52 6.50 3.96
CA THR A 166 -8.66 5.60 3.17
C THR A 166 -9.43 4.47 2.47
N GLN A 167 -10.62 4.12 2.96
CA GLN A 167 -11.50 3.16 2.28
C GLN A 167 -12.02 3.72 0.94
N VAL A 168 -12.29 5.03 0.86
CA VAL A 168 -12.69 5.67 -0.41
C VAL A 168 -11.59 5.52 -1.47
N ALA A 169 -10.32 5.72 -1.11
CA ALA A 169 -9.21 5.53 -2.04
C ALA A 169 -9.13 4.08 -2.55
N ARG A 170 -9.38 3.09 -1.67
CA ARG A 170 -9.44 1.67 -2.05
C ARG A 170 -10.53 1.37 -3.07
N GLU A 171 -11.70 1.97 -2.89
CA GLU A 171 -12.83 1.82 -3.81
C GLU A 171 -12.57 2.44 -5.17
N ILE A 172 -11.92 3.62 -5.21
CA ILE A 172 -11.52 4.26 -6.46
C ILE A 172 -10.55 3.35 -7.22
N VAL A 173 -9.46 2.90 -6.58
CA VAL A 173 -8.50 2.00 -7.22
C VAL A 173 -9.18 0.72 -7.70
N ALA A 174 -10.08 0.14 -6.91
CA ALA A 174 -10.82 -1.05 -7.33
C ALA A 174 -11.70 -0.82 -8.58
N SER A 175 -12.21 0.39 -8.76
CA SER A 175 -13.01 0.77 -9.95
C SER A 175 -12.17 1.03 -11.21
N CYS A 176 -10.84 1.15 -11.07
CA CYS A 176 -9.91 1.38 -12.18
C CYS A 176 -9.39 0.07 -12.83
N TYR A 177 -9.92 -1.09 -12.42
CA TYR A 177 -9.67 -2.43 -12.96
C TYR A 177 -10.90 -2.97 -13.67
#